data_AF-H3A7C6-F1
#
_entry.id   AF-H3A7C6-F1
#
_cell.length_a   1.000
_cell.length_b   1.000
_cell.length_c   1.000
_cell.angle_alpha   90.00
_cell.angle_beta   90.00
_cell.angle_gamma   90.00
#
_symmetry.space_group_name_H-M   'P 1'
#
loop_
_entity.id
_entity.type
_entity.pdbx_description
1 polymer ?
#
loop_
_entity_poly.entity_id
_entity_poly.type
_entity_poly.pdbx_seq_one_letter_code
_entity_poly.pdbx_strand_id
1 'polypeptide(L)'
;VLNCLKRARLTLQAKKSQLCCTQLKYMGHVVTAQDVKPDPEKVTAIENYPEPKTVKLLQYFLGMAGWYYHYMPHFSENFSVPLSELKKGKGKAWQWATVHQESFQELKEKLMSSPILGYPNFNATFIIQTDASNKELETVLWQNGNEGEDVITYSSHSLTSQETHYNTTEQECLAAVWAVKQWRHYVEGHHFEVITDHAALTLLFNFTKPTSTLVRRALWLQEFKFDVKYHKGTFKPCAKCL
;
A
#
# COMPACT_ATOMS: atom_id res chain seq x y z
N VAL A 1 -30.41 -5.97 -8.80
CA VAL A 1 -29.86 -4.62 -9.12
C VAL A 1 -30.75 -3.82 -10.06
N LEU A 2 -30.99 -4.25 -11.31
CA LEU A 2 -31.78 -3.47 -12.28
C LEU A 2 -33.19 -3.08 -11.79
N ASN A 3 -33.89 -4.00 -11.12
CA ASN A 3 -35.18 -3.70 -10.49
C ASN A 3 -35.10 -2.65 -9.39
N CYS A 4 -34.00 -2.61 -8.62
CA CYS A 4 -33.79 -1.59 -7.59
C CYS A 4 -33.56 -0.21 -8.21
N LEU A 5 -32.74 -0.14 -9.28
CA LEU A 5 -32.52 1.10 -10.03
C LEU A 5 -33.83 1.65 -10.60
N LYS A 6 -34.67 0.78 -11.17
CA LYS A 6 -36.00 1.14 -11.68
C LYS A 6 -36.90 1.71 -10.57
N ARG A 7 -36.95 1.07 -9.39
CA ARG A 7 -37.72 1.58 -8.23
C ARG A 7 -37.20 2.94 -7.75
N ALA A 8 -35.88 3.12 -7.74
CA ALA A 8 -35.23 4.39 -7.40
C ALA A 8 -35.31 5.45 -8.52
N ARG A 9 -35.97 5.16 -9.65
CA ARG A 9 -36.09 6.05 -10.83
C ARG A 9 -34.73 6.48 -11.40
N LEU A 10 -33.72 5.61 -11.32
CA LEU A 10 -32.41 5.80 -11.92
C LEU A 10 -32.36 5.16 -13.32
N THR A 11 -31.77 5.86 -14.28
CA THR A 11 -31.60 5.41 -15.66
C THR A 11 -30.14 5.04 -15.94
N LEU A 12 -29.91 3.94 -16.65
CA LEU A 12 -28.58 3.52 -17.07
C LEU A 12 -28.28 3.98 -18.50
N GLN A 13 -27.05 4.43 -18.75
CA GLN A 13 -26.58 4.73 -20.10
C GLN A 13 -26.09 3.44 -20.77
N ALA A 14 -26.93 2.82 -21.61
CA ALA A 14 -26.63 1.54 -22.25
C ALA A 14 -25.25 1.49 -22.95
N LYS A 15 -24.84 2.58 -23.62
CA LYS A 15 -23.53 2.66 -24.30
C LYS A 15 -22.32 2.55 -23.37
N LYS A 16 -22.47 2.88 -22.09
CA LYS A 16 -21.41 2.80 -21.07
C LYS A 16 -21.56 1.60 -20.14
N SER A 17 -22.64 0.84 -20.28
CA SER A 17 -22.91 -0.34 -19.45
C SER A 17 -22.29 -1.57 -20.11
N GLN A 18 -21.46 -2.27 -19.35
CA GLN A 18 -20.91 -3.57 -19.72
C GLN A 18 -21.55 -4.62 -18.79
N LEU A 19 -22.21 -5.63 -19.36
CA LEU A 19 -22.95 -6.65 -18.62
C LEU A 19 -22.47 -8.04 -19.03
N CYS A 20 -22.36 -8.95 -18.05
CA CYS A 20 -21.99 -10.35 -18.27
C CYS A 20 -20.65 -10.54 -19.02
N CYS A 21 -19.66 -9.67 -18.77
CA CYS A 21 -18.32 -9.77 -19.34
C CYS A 21 -17.39 -10.59 -18.43
N THR A 22 -16.45 -11.33 -19.02
CA THR A 22 -15.39 -12.05 -18.29
C THR A 22 -14.25 -11.15 -17.82
N GLN A 23 -14.14 -9.98 -18.43
CA GLN A 23 -13.17 -8.94 -18.11
C GLN A 23 -13.84 -7.56 -18.20
N LEU A 24 -13.54 -6.68 -17.25
CA LEU A 24 -14.11 -5.33 -17.18
C LEU A 24 -13.03 -4.31 -16.87
N LYS A 25 -13.03 -3.18 -17.60
CA LYS A 25 -12.26 -2.00 -17.20
C LYS A 25 -13.05 -1.21 -16.16
N TYR A 26 -12.50 -1.06 -14.96
CA TYR A 26 -13.14 -0.35 -13.86
C TYR A 26 -12.11 0.42 -13.04
N MET A 27 -12.35 1.73 -12.84
CA MET A 27 -11.51 2.62 -12.03
C MET A 27 -9.99 2.58 -12.34
N GLY A 28 -9.62 2.43 -13.62
CA GLY A 28 -8.19 2.35 -14.01
C GLY A 28 -7.57 0.96 -13.84
N HIS A 29 -8.39 -0.05 -13.58
CA HIS A 29 -7.97 -1.45 -13.49
C HIS A 29 -8.72 -2.31 -14.50
N VAL A 30 -8.13 -3.44 -14.82
CA VAL A 30 -8.72 -4.55 -15.52
C VAL A 30 -9.07 -5.61 -14.48
N VAL A 31 -10.37 -5.84 -14.31
CA VAL A 31 -10.93 -6.81 -13.37
C VAL A 31 -11.26 -8.08 -14.16
N THR A 32 -10.64 -9.21 -13.77
CA THR A 32 -10.92 -10.54 -14.34
C THR A 32 -11.57 -11.45 -13.31
N ALA A 33 -11.90 -12.69 -13.66
CA ALA A 33 -12.43 -13.65 -12.69
C ALA A 33 -11.42 -14.05 -11.59
N GLN A 34 -10.13 -13.91 -11.85
CA GLN A 34 -9.06 -14.40 -10.97
C GLN A 34 -8.26 -13.29 -10.30
N ASP A 35 -8.13 -12.15 -10.99
CA ASP A 35 -7.22 -11.10 -10.55
C ASP A 35 -7.68 -9.68 -10.92
N VAL A 36 -7.02 -8.70 -10.28
CA VAL A 36 -7.09 -7.29 -10.64
C VAL A 36 -5.71 -6.86 -11.15
N LYS A 37 -5.69 -6.28 -12.36
CA LYS A 37 -4.48 -5.79 -13.01
C LYS A 37 -4.59 -4.29 -13.28
N PRO A 38 -3.47 -3.55 -13.31
CA PRO A 38 -3.46 -2.18 -13.84
C PRO A 38 -4.01 -2.12 -15.27
N ASP A 39 -4.69 -1.03 -15.64
CA ASP A 39 -5.11 -0.83 -17.03
C ASP A 39 -3.88 -0.62 -17.92
N PRO A 40 -3.65 -1.47 -18.94
CA PRO A 40 -2.48 -1.37 -19.80
C PRO A 40 -2.35 0.00 -20.45
N GLU A 41 -3.46 0.69 -20.77
CA GLU A 41 -3.40 2.05 -21.34
C GLU A 41 -2.78 3.06 -20.37
N LYS A 42 -3.09 2.93 -19.07
CA LYS A 42 -2.55 3.80 -18.03
C LYS A 42 -1.11 3.46 -17.71
N VAL A 43 -0.77 2.17 -17.73
CA VAL A 43 0.60 1.68 -17.57
C VAL A 43 1.48 2.19 -18.72
N THR A 44 1.05 2.04 -19.98
CA THR A 44 1.76 2.57 -21.16
C THR A 44 1.89 4.10 -21.11
N ALA A 45 0.91 4.81 -20.56
CA ALA A 45 1.02 6.26 -20.37
C ALA A 45 2.10 6.65 -19.33
N ILE A 46 2.29 5.82 -18.29
CA ILE A 46 3.37 6.00 -17.32
C ILE A 46 4.71 5.64 -17.96
N GLU A 47 4.79 4.52 -18.68
CA GLU A 47 6.00 4.07 -19.41
C GLU A 47 6.52 5.13 -20.39
N ASN A 48 5.64 5.73 -21.16
CA ASN A 48 6.01 6.76 -22.14
C ASN A 48 6.06 8.17 -21.54
N TYR A 49 5.86 8.33 -20.22
CA TYR A 49 5.90 9.64 -19.60
C TYR A 49 7.31 10.23 -19.70
N PRO A 50 7.45 11.46 -20.25
CA PRO A 50 8.75 12.09 -20.41
C PRO A 50 9.33 12.50 -19.06
N GLU A 51 10.65 12.67 -19.02
CA GLU A 51 11.33 13.22 -17.84
C GLU A 51 10.67 14.55 -17.40
N PRO A 52 10.21 14.65 -16.14
CA PRO A 52 9.61 15.87 -15.64
C PRO A 52 10.63 17.02 -15.68
N LYS A 53 10.28 18.13 -16.33
CA LYS A 53 11.13 19.35 -16.36
C LYS A 53 10.71 20.40 -15.34
N THR A 54 9.59 20.17 -14.65
CA THR A 54 9.02 21.11 -13.69
C THR A 54 8.38 20.38 -12.54
N VAL A 55 8.27 21.06 -11.39
CA VAL A 55 7.58 20.53 -10.20
C VAL A 55 6.14 20.12 -10.51
N LYS A 56 5.44 20.87 -11.38
CA LYS A 56 4.08 20.52 -11.80
C LYS A 56 4.04 19.19 -12.55
N LEU A 57 4.91 19.01 -13.54
CA LEU A 57 4.99 17.76 -14.31
C LEU A 57 5.37 16.56 -13.42
N LEU A 58 6.21 16.79 -12.42
CA LEU A 58 6.56 15.76 -11.45
C LEU A 58 5.38 15.41 -10.54
N GLN A 59 4.62 16.39 -10.07
CA GLN A 59 3.41 16.16 -9.29
C GLN A 59 2.36 15.37 -10.07
N TYR A 60 2.18 15.68 -11.36
CA TYR A 60 1.30 14.90 -12.23
C TYR A 60 1.79 13.45 -12.35
N PHE A 61 3.07 13.24 -12.63
CA PHE A 61 3.65 11.91 -12.71
C PHE A 61 3.47 11.11 -11.41
N LEU A 62 3.85 11.69 -10.27
CA LEU A 62 3.70 11.05 -8.96
C LEU A 62 2.24 10.79 -8.61
N GLY A 63 1.30 11.64 -9.03
CA GLY A 63 -0.13 11.40 -8.86
C GLY A 63 -0.63 10.20 -9.69
N MET A 64 -0.14 10.04 -10.92
CA MET A 64 -0.49 8.90 -11.77
C MET A 64 0.16 7.61 -11.27
N ALA A 65 1.46 7.62 -10.98
CA ALA A 65 2.18 6.47 -10.45
C ALA A 65 1.66 6.08 -9.06
N GLY A 66 1.34 7.07 -8.22
CA GLY A 66 0.72 6.88 -6.93
C GLY A 66 -0.66 6.22 -7.00
N TRP A 67 -1.39 6.27 -8.12
CA TRP A 67 -2.62 5.48 -8.24
C TRP A 67 -2.35 3.97 -8.11
N TYR A 68 -1.16 3.51 -8.48
CA TYR A 68 -0.77 2.10 -8.53
C TYR A 68 0.20 1.67 -7.41
N TYR A 69 0.43 2.50 -6.38
CA TYR A 69 1.37 2.15 -5.30
C TYR A 69 1.02 0.82 -4.60
N HIS A 70 -0.26 0.44 -4.60
CA HIS A 70 -0.75 -0.77 -3.95
C HIS A 70 -0.27 -2.07 -4.62
N TYR A 71 0.33 -1.97 -5.81
CA TYR A 71 1.01 -3.07 -6.48
C TYR A 71 2.51 -3.15 -6.15
N MET A 72 3.08 -2.14 -5.49
CA MET A 72 4.54 -2.01 -5.37
C MET A 72 5.00 -2.11 -3.90
N PRO A 73 5.88 -3.06 -3.56
CA PRO A 73 6.62 -3.00 -2.31
C PRO A 73 7.64 -1.85 -2.35
N HIS A 74 8.04 -1.34 -1.18
CA HIS A 74 9.08 -0.30 -1.03
C HIS A 74 8.80 1.00 -1.83
N PHE A 75 7.53 1.37 -2.02
CA PHE A 75 7.20 2.51 -2.90
C PHE A 75 7.74 3.85 -2.37
N SER A 76 7.84 3.99 -1.05
CA SER A 76 8.23 5.23 -0.40
C SER A 76 9.74 5.49 -0.55
N GLU A 77 10.62 4.52 -0.25
CA GLU A 77 12.07 4.76 -0.09
C GLU A 77 12.72 4.96 -1.43
N ASN A 78 12.44 4.05 -2.36
CA ASN A 78 13.14 3.98 -3.64
C ASN A 78 12.65 5.04 -4.63
N PHE A 79 11.39 5.48 -4.51
CA PHE A 79 10.76 6.32 -5.54
C PHE A 79 10.21 7.63 -5.00
N SER A 80 9.40 7.59 -3.95
CA SER A 80 8.67 8.77 -3.48
C SER A 80 9.60 9.77 -2.81
N VAL A 81 10.58 9.34 -2.01
CA VAL A 81 11.44 10.24 -1.22
C VAL A 81 12.34 11.11 -2.12
N PRO A 82 13.17 10.57 -3.03
CA PRO A 82 14.06 11.38 -3.88
C PRO A 82 13.27 12.36 -4.76
N LEU A 83 12.17 11.89 -5.34
CA LEU A 83 11.29 12.73 -6.16
C LEU A 83 10.49 13.74 -5.31
N SER A 84 10.21 13.44 -4.04
CA SER A 84 9.50 14.37 -3.17
C SER A 84 10.38 15.49 -2.62
N GLU A 85 11.68 15.32 -2.56
CA GLU A 85 12.61 16.39 -2.23
C GLU A 85 12.59 17.52 -3.26
N LEU A 86 12.42 17.19 -4.55
CA LEU A 86 12.23 18.16 -5.63
C LEU A 86 10.99 19.05 -5.44
N LYS A 87 10.01 18.62 -4.62
CA LYS A 87 8.82 19.42 -4.27
C LYS A 87 9.08 20.41 -3.13
N LYS A 88 10.08 20.20 -2.28
CA LYS A 88 10.28 20.94 -1.01
C LYS A 88 10.99 22.30 -1.16
N GLY A 89 11.44 22.66 -2.36
CA GLY A 89 12.18 23.90 -2.61
C GLY A 89 11.29 25.09 -3.01
N LYS A 90 10.77 25.87 -2.06
CA LYS A 90 10.31 27.24 -2.40
C LYS A 90 11.55 28.08 -2.75
N GLY A 91 11.77 28.33 -4.03
CA GLY A 91 12.88 29.17 -4.53
C GLY A 91 14.19 28.43 -4.86
N LYS A 92 14.25 27.10 -4.76
CA LYS A 92 15.38 26.33 -5.32
C LYS A 92 15.19 26.18 -6.83
N ALA A 93 16.26 26.39 -7.59
CA ALA A 93 16.28 26.07 -9.01
C ALA A 93 16.01 24.56 -9.21
N TRP A 94 15.24 24.22 -10.23
CA TRP A 94 14.99 22.84 -10.60
C TRP A 94 16.32 22.15 -10.96
N GLN A 95 16.70 21.12 -10.19
CA GLN A 95 17.93 20.37 -10.39
C GLN A 95 17.58 18.88 -10.50
N TRP A 96 17.53 18.39 -11.73
CA TRP A 96 17.40 16.96 -12.00
C TRP A 96 18.78 16.32 -11.97
N ALA A 97 19.02 15.43 -11.00
CA ALA A 97 20.29 14.75 -10.77
C ALA A 97 20.15 13.26 -11.11
N THR A 98 21.26 12.55 -11.19
CA THR A 98 21.29 11.11 -11.51
C THR A 98 20.38 10.29 -10.60
N VAL A 99 20.38 10.58 -9.29
CA VAL A 99 19.52 9.90 -8.30
C VAL A 99 18.04 10.07 -8.64
N HIS A 100 17.62 11.24 -9.13
CA HIS A 100 16.23 11.48 -9.53
C HIS A 100 15.87 10.69 -10.80
N GLN A 101 16.81 10.59 -11.74
CA GLN A 101 16.62 9.83 -12.98
C GLN A 101 16.54 8.32 -12.71
N GLU A 102 17.40 7.80 -11.84
CA GLU A 102 17.40 6.41 -11.40
C GLU A 102 16.08 6.07 -10.72
N SER A 103 15.66 6.84 -9.70
CA SER A 103 14.35 6.64 -9.04
C SER A 103 13.17 6.76 -10.01
N PHE A 104 13.23 7.67 -10.98
CA PHE A 104 12.17 7.82 -11.99
C PHE A 104 12.07 6.59 -12.89
N GLN A 105 13.21 6.07 -13.36
CA GLN A 105 13.25 4.93 -14.25
C GLN A 105 12.87 3.63 -13.53
N GLU A 106 13.41 3.42 -12.32
CA GLU A 106 13.11 2.24 -11.51
C GLU A 106 11.62 2.19 -11.13
N LEU A 107 10.99 3.35 -10.83
CA LEU A 107 9.55 3.41 -10.58
C LEU A 107 8.74 2.93 -11.78
N LYS A 108 9.14 3.36 -12.99
CA LYS A 108 8.46 2.95 -14.23
C LYS A 108 8.62 1.44 -14.42
N GLU A 109 9.83 0.91 -14.28
CA GLU A 109 10.12 -0.52 -14.43
C GLU A 109 9.32 -1.38 -13.45
N LYS A 110 9.26 -0.99 -12.17
CA LYS A 110 8.48 -1.73 -11.16
C LYS A 110 6.98 -1.67 -11.39
N LEU A 111 6.46 -0.57 -11.94
CA LEU A 111 5.05 -0.49 -12.37
C LEU A 111 4.76 -1.43 -13.54
N MET A 112 5.72 -1.63 -14.46
CA MET A 112 5.60 -2.60 -15.55
C MET A 112 5.70 -4.04 -15.06
N SER A 113 6.57 -4.31 -14.09
CA SER A 113 6.79 -5.63 -13.50
C SER A 113 5.85 -5.93 -12.32
N SER A 114 4.83 -5.11 -12.11
CA SER A 114 4.04 -5.14 -10.89
C SER A 114 3.32 -6.48 -10.71
N PRO A 115 3.38 -7.08 -9.50
CA PRO A 115 2.73 -8.34 -9.20
C PRO A 115 1.22 -8.26 -9.38
N ILE A 116 0.62 -9.39 -9.69
CA ILE A 116 -0.83 -9.53 -9.77
C ILE A 116 -1.38 -9.55 -8.34
N LEU A 117 -2.34 -8.69 -8.04
CA LEU A 117 -3.02 -8.70 -6.74
C LEU A 117 -4.19 -9.69 -6.76
N GLY A 118 -4.24 -10.52 -5.72
CA GLY A 118 -5.32 -11.47 -5.49
C GLY A 118 -6.59 -10.80 -4.96
N TYR A 119 -7.73 -11.46 -5.14
CA TYR A 119 -8.96 -11.01 -4.51
C TYR A 119 -8.98 -11.34 -3.01
N PRO A 120 -9.42 -10.40 -2.16
CA PRO A 120 -9.55 -10.67 -0.73
C PRO A 120 -10.65 -11.71 -0.49
N ASN A 121 -10.30 -12.78 0.22
CA ASN A 121 -11.23 -13.79 0.69
C ASN A 121 -11.57 -13.53 2.17
N PHE A 122 -12.74 -12.95 2.43
CA PHE A 122 -13.17 -12.63 3.80
C PHE A 122 -13.41 -13.86 4.71
N ASN A 123 -13.43 -15.08 4.15
CA ASN A 123 -13.49 -16.31 4.94
C ASN A 123 -12.10 -16.82 5.36
N ALA A 124 -11.02 -16.26 4.79
CA ALA A 124 -9.65 -16.59 5.15
C ALA A 124 -9.09 -15.54 6.13
N THR A 125 -8.15 -15.95 6.97
CA THR A 125 -7.47 -15.04 7.90
C THR A 125 -6.59 -14.07 7.13
N PHE A 126 -6.79 -12.78 7.36
CA PHE A 126 -5.89 -11.74 6.83
C PHE A 126 -4.58 -11.73 7.60
N ILE A 127 -3.48 -11.56 6.87
CA ILE A 127 -2.14 -11.45 7.45
C ILE A 127 -1.56 -10.10 7.04
N ILE A 128 -1.32 -9.26 8.03
CA ILE A 128 -0.61 -8.00 7.91
C ILE A 128 0.84 -8.27 8.28
N GLN A 129 1.77 -8.02 7.37
CA GLN A 129 3.19 -8.00 7.70
C GLN A 129 3.68 -6.56 7.66
N THR A 130 4.39 -6.15 8.71
CA THR A 130 4.89 -4.79 8.87
C THR A 130 6.41 -4.80 9.06
N ASP A 131 7.06 -3.77 8.54
CA ASP A 131 8.46 -3.44 8.78
C ASP A 131 8.59 -1.92 8.94
N ALA A 132 9.43 -1.48 9.86
CA ALA A 132 9.74 -0.08 10.04
C ALA A 132 11.24 0.17 9.89
N SER A 133 11.59 1.02 8.94
CA SER A 133 12.92 1.59 8.82
C SER A 133 12.97 2.97 9.48
N ASN A 134 14.18 3.51 9.66
CA ASN A 134 14.37 4.87 10.18
C ASN A 134 13.75 5.97 9.30
N LYS A 135 13.36 5.64 8.06
CA LYS A 135 12.82 6.60 7.09
C LYS A 135 11.36 6.30 6.74
N GLU A 136 10.92 5.06 6.83
CA GLU A 136 9.57 4.69 6.39
C GLU A 136 9.02 3.44 7.04
N LEU A 137 7.72 3.27 6.82
CA LEU A 137 6.95 2.10 7.21
C LEU A 137 6.56 1.36 5.96
N GLU A 138 6.65 0.05 6.03
CA GLU A 138 6.26 -0.84 4.96
C GLU A 138 5.31 -1.88 5.47
N THR A 139 4.29 -2.13 4.68
CA THR A 139 3.20 -3.00 5.08
C THR A 139 2.74 -3.78 3.86
N VAL A 140 2.48 -5.07 4.04
CA VAL A 140 1.81 -5.91 3.05
C VAL A 140 0.63 -6.63 3.69
N LEU A 141 -0.50 -6.64 2.98
CA LEU A 141 -1.68 -7.42 3.33
C LEU A 141 -1.76 -8.61 2.39
N TRP A 142 -1.77 -9.81 2.95
CA TRP A 142 -1.84 -11.04 2.18
C TRP A 142 -2.66 -12.11 2.91
N GLN A 143 -2.99 -13.17 2.19
CA GLN A 143 -3.75 -14.31 2.70
C GLN A 143 -3.14 -15.62 2.21
N ASN A 144 -3.38 -16.69 2.97
CA ASN A 144 -3.16 -18.04 2.47
C ASN A 144 -4.33 -18.40 1.53
N GLY A 145 -4.09 -18.31 0.23
CA GLY A 145 -4.96 -18.80 -0.82
C GLY A 145 -4.81 -20.30 -1.06
N ASN A 146 -5.56 -20.81 -2.05
CA ASN A 146 -5.54 -22.23 -2.40
C ASN A 146 -4.20 -22.67 -3.00
N GLU A 147 -3.50 -21.76 -3.68
CA GLU A 147 -2.24 -22.03 -4.41
C GLU A 147 -1.01 -21.42 -3.72
N GLY A 148 -1.16 -20.82 -2.55
CA GLY A 148 -0.09 -20.21 -1.77
C GLY A 148 -0.45 -18.85 -1.21
N GLU A 149 0.54 -17.99 -1.05
CA GLU A 149 0.38 -16.65 -0.47
C GLU A 149 -0.13 -15.67 -1.54
N ASP A 150 -1.39 -15.25 -1.40
CA ASP A 150 -2.02 -14.27 -2.27
C ASP A 150 -1.87 -12.88 -1.67
N VAL A 151 -1.10 -12.01 -2.33
CA VAL A 151 -0.98 -10.61 -1.90
C VAL A 151 -2.20 -9.83 -2.34
N ILE A 152 -2.87 -9.18 -1.39
CA ILE A 152 -4.05 -8.35 -1.64
C ILE A 152 -3.62 -6.92 -1.95
N THR A 153 -2.69 -6.37 -1.19
CA THR A 153 -2.22 -4.98 -1.38
C THR A 153 -0.92 -4.72 -0.63
N TYR A 154 -0.08 -3.90 -1.23
CA TYR A 154 1.06 -3.26 -0.58
C TYR A 154 0.70 -1.87 -0.09
N SER A 155 1.43 -1.36 0.90
CA SER A 155 1.33 0.03 1.31
C SER A 155 2.61 0.48 2.01
N SER A 156 3.06 1.69 1.72
CA SER A 156 4.29 2.27 2.28
C SER A 156 4.05 3.70 2.74
N HIS A 157 4.73 4.12 3.80
CA HIS A 157 4.59 5.46 4.38
C HIS A 157 5.94 6.07 4.74
N SER A 158 6.30 7.18 4.11
CA SER A 158 7.46 7.97 4.53
C SER A 158 7.19 8.58 5.89
N LEU A 159 8.09 8.37 6.86
CA LEU A 159 7.97 8.95 8.19
C LEU A 159 8.07 10.48 8.13
N THR A 160 7.25 11.14 8.92
CA THR A 160 7.36 12.59 9.17
C THR A 160 8.60 12.89 10.02
N SER A 161 9.03 14.15 10.02
CA SER A 161 10.15 14.59 10.85
C SER A 161 9.95 14.33 12.34
N GLN A 162 8.72 14.20 12.83
CA GLN A 162 8.46 13.81 14.22
C GLN A 162 8.61 12.30 14.43
N GLU A 163 8.13 11.50 13.48
CA GLU A 163 8.13 10.04 13.58
C GLU A 163 9.53 9.45 13.37
N THR A 164 10.42 10.14 12.67
CA THR A 164 11.84 9.75 12.54
C THR A 164 12.58 9.80 13.88
N HIS A 165 12.07 10.51 14.89
CA HIS A 165 12.67 10.58 16.22
C HIS A 165 12.13 9.53 17.19
N TYR A 166 11.17 8.71 16.77
CA TYR A 166 10.66 7.61 17.57
C TYR A 166 11.72 6.52 17.75
N ASN A 167 11.68 5.85 18.89
CA ASN A 167 12.50 4.65 19.05
C ASN A 167 11.96 3.51 18.16
N THR A 168 12.78 2.50 17.92
CA THR A 168 12.42 1.36 17.05
C THR A 168 11.09 0.72 17.44
N THR A 169 10.83 0.48 18.73
CA THR A 169 9.56 -0.09 19.20
C THR A 169 8.36 0.81 18.89
N GLU A 170 8.53 2.13 18.98
CA GLU A 170 7.51 3.09 18.61
C GLU A 170 7.29 3.18 17.10
N GLN A 171 8.33 2.99 16.28
CA GLN A 171 8.22 2.93 14.82
C GLN A 171 7.50 1.65 14.37
N GLU A 172 7.86 0.50 14.93
CA GLU A 172 7.19 -0.79 14.69
C GLU A 172 5.71 -0.76 15.09
N CYS A 173 5.41 -0.22 16.27
CA CYS A 173 4.03 -0.02 16.72
C CYS A 173 3.27 0.96 15.79
N LEU A 174 3.94 1.98 15.26
CA LEU A 174 3.35 2.88 14.28
C LEU A 174 3.03 2.14 12.98
N ALA A 175 3.94 1.28 12.49
CA ALA A 175 3.74 0.47 11.29
C ALA A 175 2.45 -0.37 11.39
N ALA A 176 2.30 -1.11 12.49
CA ALA A 176 1.11 -1.93 12.75
C ALA A 176 -0.17 -1.09 12.80
N VAL A 177 -0.18 0.01 13.54
CA VAL A 177 -1.35 0.91 13.61
C VAL A 177 -1.68 1.50 12.24
N TRP A 178 -0.66 1.89 11.48
CA TRP A 178 -0.84 2.48 10.17
C TRP A 178 -1.43 1.47 9.19
N ALA A 179 -0.91 0.23 9.16
CA ALA A 179 -1.45 -0.87 8.38
C ALA A 179 -2.93 -1.13 8.68
N VAL A 180 -3.28 -1.27 9.97
CA VAL A 180 -4.66 -1.54 10.40
C VAL A 180 -5.59 -0.37 10.07
N LYS A 181 -5.11 0.88 10.16
CA LYS A 181 -5.89 2.05 9.72
C LYS A 181 -6.16 2.01 8.22
N GLN A 182 -5.13 1.74 7.44
CA GLN A 182 -5.22 1.72 5.99
C GLN A 182 -6.19 0.63 5.51
N TRP A 183 -6.12 -0.55 6.12
CA TRP A 183 -6.89 -1.72 5.72
C TRP A 183 -8.04 -2.04 6.66
N ARG A 184 -8.52 -1.04 7.41
CA ARG A 184 -9.68 -1.18 8.29
C ARG A 184 -10.87 -1.82 7.56
N HIS A 185 -11.11 -1.41 6.32
CA HIS A 185 -12.18 -1.96 5.48
C HIS A 185 -12.06 -3.46 5.16
N TYR A 186 -10.87 -4.05 5.28
CA TYR A 186 -10.65 -5.49 5.16
C TYR A 186 -10.75 -6.20 6.51
N VAL A 187 -10.10 -5.65 7.54
CA VAL A 187 -9.90 -6.37 8.82
C VAL A 187 -10.95 -6.10 9.87
N GLU A 188 -11.75 -5.03 9.75
CA GLU A 188 -12.79 -4.71 10.71
C GLU A 188 -13.84 -5.83 10.77
N GLY A 189 -14.15 -6.28 12.00
CA GLY A 189 -15.07 -7.39 12.24
C GLY A 189 -14.48 -8.79 12.04
N HIS A 190 -13.24 -8.92 11.54
CA HIS A 190 -12.58 -10.20 11.28
C HIS A 190 -11.39 -10.41 12.26
N HIS A 191 -11.01 -11.68 12.46
CA HIS A 191 -9.74 -12.00 13.10
C HIS A 191 -8.62 -11.96 12.07
N PHE A 192 -7.48 -11.36 12.42
CA PHE A 192 -6.31 -11.26 11.56
C PHE A 192 -5.01 -11.43 12.34
N GLU A 193 -3.91 -11.57 11.61
CA GLU A 193 -2.57 -11.73 12.20
C GLU A 193 -1.69 -10.54 11.81
N VAL A 194 -0.87 -10.07 12.75
CA VAL A 194 0.18 -9.08 12.50
C VAL A 194 1.53 -9.74 12.67
N ILE A 195 2.29 -9.85 11.58
CA ILE A 195 3.65 -10.36 11.54
C ILE A 195 4.63 -9.17 11.59
N THR A 196 5.58 -9.26 12.51
CA THR A 196 6.63 -8.26 12.74
C THR A 196 7.95 -8.96 13.02
N ASP A 197 9.06 -8.33 12.64
CA ASP A 197 10.41 -8.76 12.96
C ASP A 197 10.91 -8.16 14.29
N HIS A 198 10.05 -7.47 15.03
CA HIS A 198 10.38 -6.88 16.34
C HIS A 198 9.67 -7.59 17.48
N ALA A 199 10.42 -8.44 18.19
CA ALA A 199 9.88 -9.27 19.27
C ALA A 199 9.20 -8.45 20.38
N ALA A 200 9.63 -7.21 20.63
CA ALA A 200 9.03 -6.36 21.65
C ALA A 200 7.56 -6.01 21.35
N LEU A 201 7.14 -6.03 20.08
CA LEU A 201 5.77 -5.76 19.68
C LEU A 201 4.82 -6.93 20.02
N THR A 202 5.34 -8.15 20.24
CA THR A 202 4.50 -9.26 20.77
C THR A 202 3.97 -8.97 22.17
N LEU A 203 4.65 -8.09 22.91
CA LEU A 203 4.28 -7.66 24.26
C LEU A 203 3.51 -6.34 24.24
N LEU A 204 2.92 -5.94 23.10
CA LEU A 204 2.29 -4.63 22.91
C LEU A 204 1.30 -4.24 24.03
N PHE A 205 0.55 -5.21 24.55
CA PHE A 205 -0.44 -5.01 25.61
C PHE A 205 0.10 -5.23 27.03
N ASN A 206 1.34 -5.71 27.17
CA ASN A 206 1.95 -6.13 28.44
C ASN A 206 3.23 -5.34 28.79
N PHE A 207 3.43 -4.16 28.22
CA PHE A 207 4.57 -3.33 28.57
C PHE A 207 4.55 -2.92 30.04
N THR A 208 5.68 -3.08 30.73
CA THR A 208 5.84 -2.66 32.13
C THR A 208 5.95 -1.15 32.30
N LYS A 209 6.46 -0.43 31.29
CA LYS A 209 6.58 1.04 31.27
C LYS A 209 6.34 1.60 29.85
N PRO A 210 5.09 1.56 29.33
CA PRO A 210 4.81 2.07 28.00
C PRO A 210 4.86 3.61 27.97
N THR A 211 5.33 4.18 26.86
CA THR A 211 5.20 5.62 26.60
C THR A 211 3.72 5.97 26.35
N SER A 212 3.33 7.23 26.58
CA SER A 212 1.95 7.69 26.33
C SER A 212 1.50 7.45 24.88
N THR A 213 2.43 7.56 23.93
CA THR A 213 2.19 7.26 22.51
C THR A 213 1.84 5.79 22.29
N LEU A 214 2.59 4.86 22.89
CA LEU A 214 2.33 3.42 22.80
C LEU A 214 1.00 3.05 23.44
N VAL A 215 0.67 3.60 24.62
CA VAL A 215 -0.61 3.35 25.29
C VAL A 215 -1.79 3.78 24.41
N ARG A 216 -1.72 4.97 23.81
CA ARG A 216 -2.79 5.46 22.93
C ARG A 216 -2.97 4.58 21.69
N ARG A 217 -1.88 4.08 21.13
CA ARG A 217 -1.90 3.18 19.96
C ARG A 217 -2.45 1.81 20.31
N ALA A 218 -2.00 1.24 21.43
CA ALA A 218 -2.51 -0.03 21.94
C ALA A 218 -4.02 0.06 22.22
N LEU A 219 -4.48 1.12 22.89
CA LEU A 219 -5.92 1.33 23.15
C LEU A 219 -6.75 1.38 21.86
N TRP A 220 -6.25 2.05 20.83
CA TRP A 220 -6.92 2.09 19.52
C TRP A 220 -6.97 0.71 18.85
N LEU A 221 -5.89 -0.08 18.97
CA LEU A 221 -5.84 -1.45 18.43
C LEU A 221 -6.77 -2.42 19.17
N GLN A 222 -7.17 -2.15 20.43
CA GLN A 222 -8.10 -3.01 21.17
C GLN A 222 -9.50 -3.08 20.54
N GLU A 223 -9.86 -2.17 19.63
CA GLU A 223 -11.09 -2.26 18.84
C GLU A 223 -11.10 -3.48 17.92
N PHE A 224 -9.92 -4.07 17.63
CA PHE A 224 -9.72 -5.13 16.67
C PHE A 224 -9.39 -6.47 17.34
N LYS A 225 -9.68 -7.57 16.62
CA LYS A 225 -9.33 -8.93 17.05
C LYS A 225 -8.14 -9.41 16.24
N PHE A 226 -6.96 -9.47 16.85
CA PHE A 226 -5.76 -9.90 16.15
C PHE A 226 -4.72 -10.53 17.07
N ASP A 227 -3.85 -11.33 16.48
CA ASP A 227 -2.68 -11.90 17.14
C ASP A 227 -1.39 -11.30 16.56
N VAL A 228 -0.40 -11.04 17.41
CA VAL A 228 0.92 -10.59 16.98
C VAL A 228 1.88 -11.78 16.94
N LYS A 229 2.45 -12.06 15.77
CA LYS A 229 3.44 -13.11 15.56
C LYS A 229 4.80 -12.51 15.25
N TYR A 230 5.81 -12.95 15.99
CA TYR A 230 7.20 -12.61 15.69
C TYR A 230 7.77 -13.56 14.65
N HIS A 231 8.36 -13.02 13.59
CA HIS A 231 9.11 -13.79 12.60
C HIS A 231 10.54 -13.28 12.51
N LYS A 232 11.52 -14.16 12.75
CA LYS A 232 12.93 -13.78 12.75
C LYS A 232 13.47 -13.73 11.32
N GLY A 233 13.73 -12.53 10.80
CA GLY A 233 14.37 -12.33 9.50
C GLY A 233 14.06 -10.95 8.91
N THR A 234 14.78 -10.59 7.85
CA THR A 234 14.52 -9.37 7.07
C THR A 234 13.12 -9.42 6.47
N PHE A 235 12.40 -8.30 6.45
CA PHE A 235 11.12 -8.18 5.76
C PHE A 235 11.25 -8.67 4.32
N LYS A 236 10.59 -9.80 4.05
CA LYS A 236 10.38 -10.29 2.69
C LYS A 236 8.89 -10.18 2.45
N PRO A 237 8.44 -9.31 1.53
CA PRO A 237 7.03 -9.27 1.19
C PRO A 237 6.68 -10.59 0.49
N CYS A 238 6.09 -11.55 1.22
CA CYS A 238 5.68 -12.86 0.72
C CYS A 238 6.84 -13.75 0.19
N ALA A 239 6.81 -15.05 0.52
CA ALA A 239 7.84 -16.01 0.12
C ALA A 239 7.87 -16.26 -1.40
N LYS A 240 6.84 -15.81 -2.15
CA LYS A 240 6.67 -15.98 -3.60
C LYS A 240 6.79 -14.70 -4.44
N CYS A 241 7.03 -13.52 -3.87
CA CYS A 241 7.14 -12.27 -4.65
C CYS A 241 8.54 -12.00 -5.24
N LEU A 242 9.34 -13.05 -5.46
CA LEU A 242 10.62 -13.02 -6.20
C LEU A 242 10.54 -13.88 -7.46
#